data_AF-A0A3C0ZKY0-F1
#
_entry.id   AF-A0A3C0ZKY0-F1
#
_cell.length_a   1.000
_cell.length_b   1.000
_cell.length_c   1.000
_cell.angle_alpha   90.00
_cell.angle_beta   90.00
_cell.angle_gamma   90.00
#
_symmetry.space_group_name_H-M   'P 1'
#
loop_
_entity.id
_entity.type
_entity.pdbx_description
1 polymer ?
#
loop_
_entity_poly.entity_id
_entity_poly.type
_entity_poly.pdbx_seq_one_letter_code
_entity_poly.pdbx_strand_id
1 'polypeptide(L)'
;MTKSRESHFFILYSARHQRCGHFIERADYRVVSKDDLIAWSRDLTSNGKPKILSLHCDKCAEDISPTHLRIIEDTEPVTRTVVPEMDLRRFDPKDWILKK
;
A
#
# COMPACT_ATOMS: atom_id res chain seq x y z
N MET A 1 -20.45 -26.98 -1.15
CA MET A 1 -20.24 -25.56 -1.52
C MET A 1 -18.94 -25.10 -0.90
N THR A 2 -17.84 -25.16 -1.64
CA THR A 2 -16.58 -24.51 -1.25
C THR A 2 -16.82 -23.01 -1.34
N LYS A 3 -16.93 -22.32 -0.20
CA LYS A 3 -16.88 -20.86 -0.19
C LYS A 3 -15.58 -20.46 -0.88
N SER A 4 -15.69 -19.81 -2.04
CA SER A 4 -14.55 -19.15 -2.67
C SER A 4 -13.98 -18.23 -1.60
N ARG A 5 -12.74 -18.50 -1.15
CA ARG A 5 -12.09 -17.64 -0.16
C ARG A 5 -11.85 -16.30 -0.85
N GLU A 6 -12.46 -15.24 -0.34
CA GLU A 6 -12.21 -13.88 -0.84
C GLU A 6 -10.83 -13.45 -0.35
N SER A 7 -9.92 -13.16 -1.29
CA SER A 7 -8.65 -12.50 -0.98
C SER A 7 -8.93 -11.02 -0.77
N HIS A 8 -8.55 -10.49 0.40
CA HIS A 8 -8.48 -9.06 0.60
C HIS A 8 -7.08 -8.54 0.30
N PHE A 9 -6.98 -7.31 -0.17
CA PHE A 9 -5.71 -6.62 -0.34
C PHE A 9 -5.64 -5.41 0.57
N PHE A 10 -4.42 -4.97 0.89
CA PHE A 10 -4.17 -3.72 1.59
C PHE A 10 -2.82 -3.15 1.13
N ILE A 11 -2.74 -1.82 1.08
CA ILE A 11 -1.48 -1.11 0.83
C ILE A 11 -1.03 -0.51 2.15
N LEU A 12 0.14 -0.90 2.64
CA LEU A 12 0.79 -0.30 3.78
C LEU A 12 1.72 0.80 3.29
N TYR A 13 1.46 2.03 3.72
CA TYR A 13 2.32 3.17 3.50
C TYR A 13 3.17 3.40 4.74
N SER A 14 4.48 3.61 4.56
CA SER A 14 5.38 3.86 5.67
C SER A 14 6.38 4.99 5.39
N ALA A 15 6.81 5.67 6.45
CA ALA A 15 7.93 6.59 6.43
C ALA A 15 8.53 6.77 7.83
N ARG A 16 9.76 7.26 7.86
CA ARG A 16 10.41 7.70 9.08
C ARG A 16 10.28 9.23 9.22
N HIS A 17 9.68 9.68 10.31
CA HIS A 17 9.56 11.11 10.61
C HIS A 17 10.96 11.69 10.89
N GLN A 18 11.45 12.61 10.06
CA GLN A 18 12.83 13.10 10.19
C GLN A 18 13.08 13.81 11.53
N ARG A 19 12.12 14.60 12.00
CA ARG A 19 12.25 15.39 13.23
C ARG A 19 12.13 14.55 14.50
N CYS A 20 11.22 13.57 14.50
CA CYS A 20 10.93 12.76 15.68
C CYS A 20 11.65 11.40 15.68
N GLY A 21 12.20 10.99 14.54
CA GLY A 21 12.94 9.73 14.38
C GLY A 21 12.08 8.47 14.37
N HIS A 22 10.75 8.57 14.50
CA HIS A 22 9.83 7.44 14.57
C HIS A 22 9.45 6.90 13.19
N PHE A 23 9.32 5.59 13.10
CA PHE A 23 8.69 4.91 11.98
C PHE A 23 7.17 5.01 12.14
N ILE A 24 6.49 5.42 11.09
CA ILE A 24 5.03 5.53 11.02
C ILE A 24 4.58 4.68 9.86
N GLU A 25 3.56 3.86 10.08
CA GLU A 25 2.94 3.00 9.08
C GLU A 25 1.43 3.12 9.14
N ARG A 26 0.77 3.10 7.99
CA ARG A 26 -0.70 3.10 7.91
C ARG A 26 -1.18 2.27 6.72
N ALA A 27 -2.21 1.47 6.97
CA ALA A 27 -2.91 0.71 5.93
C ALA A 27 -3.94 1.59 5.19
N ASP A 28 -3.96 1.44 3.87
CA ASP A 28 -4.99 1.94 2.99
C ASP A 28 -6.02 0.85 2.71
N TYR A 29 -7.11 0.90 3.46
CA TYR A 29 -8.24 -0.02 3.38
C TYR A 29 -9.20 0.28 2.22
N ARG A 30 -8.87 1.22 1.32
CA ARG A 30 -9.67 1.46 0.10
C ARG A 30 -9.43 0.38 -0.96
N VAL A 31 -8.32 -0.35 -0.84
CA VAL A 31 -7.86 -1.29 -1.87
C VAL A 31 -8.11 -2.71 -1.40
N VAL A 32 -9.36 -3.13 -1.31
CA VAL A 32 -9.74 -4.41 -0.66
C VAL A 32 -9.84 -5.57 -1.63
N SER A 33 -10.04 -5.33 -2.93
CA SER A 33 -10.11 -6.37 -3.95
C SER A 33 -8.96 -6.29 -4.95
N LYS A 34 -8.80 -7.35 -5.75
CA LYS A 34 -7.84 -7.34 -6.87
C LYS A 34 -8.16 -6.24 -7.89
N ASP A 35 -9.43 -5.97 -8.15
CA ASP A 35 -9.85 -4.94 -9.10
C ASP A 35 -9.55 -3.54 -8.58
N ASP A 36 -9.73 -3.30 -7.27
CA ASP A 36 -9.33 -2.04 -6.63
C ASP A 36 -7.82 -1.83 -6.73
N LEU A 37 -7.05 -2.91 -6.57
CA LEU A 37 -5.59 -2.89 -6.64
C LEU A 37 -5.09 -2.57 -8.06
N ILE A 38 -5.79 -3.09 -9.08
CA ILE A 38 -5.58 -2.75 -10.50
C ILE A 38 -5.96 -1.28 -10.75
N ALA A 39 -7.11 -0.82 -10.25
CA ALA A 39 -7.56 0.55 -10.42
C ALA A 39 -6.61 1.56 -9.78
N TRP A 40 -6.21 1.32 -8.52
CA TRP A 40 -5.21 2.12 -7.81
C TRP A 40 -3.89 2.20 -8.59
N SER A 41 -3.48 1.10 -9.20
CA SER A 41 -2.26 1.02 -10.01
C SER A 41 -2.33 1.73 -11.35
N ARG A 42 -3.50 1.70 -11.99
CA ARG A 42 -3.77 2.48 -13.20
C ARG A 42 -3.76 3.97 -12.89
N ASP A 43 -4.41 4.39 -11.81
CA ASP A 43 -4.38 5.79 -11.34
C ASP A 43 -2.95 6.28 -11.13
N LEU A 44 -2.11 5.41 -10.56
CA LEU A 44 -0.68 5.61 -10.37
C LEU A 44 0.06 5.82 -11.70
N THR A 45 -0.19 4.95 -12.67
CA THR A 45 0.45 4.95 -13.99
C THR A 45 0.04 6.17 -14.81
N SER A 46 -1.24 6.56 -14.75
CA SER A 46 -1.81 7.64 -15.55
C SER A 46 -1.51 9.03 -14.98
N ASN A 47 -1.48 9.18 -13.65
CA ASN A 47 -1.27 10.49 -13.01
C ASN A 47 0.18 10.69 -12.52
N GLY A 48 1.03 9.66 -12.61
CA GLY A 48 2.42 9.68 -12.17
C GLY A 48 2.61 9.82 -10.65
N LYS A 49 1.53 9.82 -9.86
CA LYS A 49 1.56 9.90 -8.40
C LYS A 49 0.45 9.04 -7.81
N PRO A 50 0.73 8.18 -6.82
CA PRO A 50 -0.34 7.50 -6.11
C PRO A 50 -1.21 8.54 -5.40
N LYS A 51 -2.51 8.25 -5.25
CA LYS A 51 -3.33 8.90 -4.21
C LYS A 51 -2.89 8.38 -2.85
N ILE A 52 -1.69 8.79 -2.48
CA ILE A 52 -0.99 8.42 -1.28
C ILE A 52 -1.78 8.92 -0.08
N LEU A 53 -1.92 8.07 0.92
CA LEU A 53 -2.50 8.45 2.19
C LEU A 53 -1.42 9.08 3.09
N SER A 54 -1.66 10.29 3.58
CA SER A 54 -0.73 10.97 4.50
C SER A 54 -0.58 10.19 5.81
N LEU A 55 0.63 10.18 6.35
CA LEU A 55 0.94 9.59 7.64
C LEU A 55 0.96 10.67 8.71
N HIS A 56 0.17 10.50 9.75
CA HIS A 56 0.11 11.44 10.88
C HIS A 56 1.11 11.02 11.96
N CYS A 57 1.92 11.95 12.46
CA CYS A 57 2.81 11.70 13.59
C CYS A 57 2.15 12.12 14.91
N ASP A 58 1.70 11.17 15.72
CA ASP A 58 1.02 11.46 17.00
C ASP A 58 1.87 12.24 18.02
N LYS A 59 3.19 12.31 17.84
CA LYS A 59 4.09 13.02 18.77
C LYS A 59 4.19 14.52 18.51
N CYS A 60 4.26 14.92 17.24
CA CYS A 60 4.39 16.33 16.85
C CYS A 60 3.15 16.84 16.12
N ALA A 61 2.13 16.00 15.93
CA ALA A 61 0.90 16.27 15.20
C ALA A 61 1.12 16.77 13.75
N GLU A 62 2.27 16.42 13.16
CA GLU A 62 2.59 16.77 11.77
C GLU A 62 2.21 15.62 10.83
N ASP A 63 1.66 15.98 9.67
CA ASP A 63 1.44 15.04 8.57
C ASP A 63 2.69 14.96 7.70
N ILE A 64 3.09 13.75 7.32
CA ILE A 64 4.17 13.50 6.39
C ILE A 64 3.74 12.63 5.22
N SER A 65 4.41 12.85 4.09
CA SER A 65 4.31 11.98 2.93
C SER A 65 5.03 10.65 3.21
N PRO A 66 4.39 9.50 2.99
CA PRO A 66 5.08 8.23 3.04
C PRO A 66 6.17 8.16 1.97
N THR A 67 7.18 7.34 2.24
CA THR A 67 8.34 7.14 1.37
C THR A 67 8.39 5.72 0.83
N HIS A 68 7.78 4.77 1.53
CA HIS A 68 7.75 3.37 1.15
C HIS A 68 6.31 2.87 1.07
N LEU A 69 6.13 1.79 0.31
CA LEU A 69 4.90 1.02 0.27
C LEU A 69 5.20 -0.47 0.39
N ARG A 70 4.22 -1.22 0.90
CA ARG A 70 4.16 -2.68 0.88
C ARG A 70 2.73 -3.10 0.55
N ILE A 71 2.55 -4.19 -0.18
CA ILE A 71 1.21 -4.69 -0.52
C ILE A 71 1.03 -6.07 0.07
N ILE A 72 -0.07 -6.20 0.80
CA ILE A 72 -0.44 -7.39 1.53
C ILE A 72 -1.68 -7.99 0.88
N GLU A 73 -1.65 -9.30 0.68
CA GLU A 73 -2.82 -10.13 0.38
C GLU A 73 -3.20 -10.85 1.67
N ASP A 74 -4.39 -10.59 2.17
CA ASP A 74 -4.95 -11.26 3.32
C ASP A 74 -5.97 -12.31 2.86
N THR A 75 -5.56 -13.57 2.99
CA THR A 75 -6.38 -14.73 2.61
C THR A 75 -6.56 -15.60 3.83
N GLU A 76 -7.68 -15.50 4.55
CA GLU A 76 -7.85 -16.29 5.78
C GLU A 76 -7.52 -17.78 5.55
N PRO A 77 -6.62 -18.39 6.37
CA PRO A 77 -6.02 -17.89 7.62
C PRO A 77 -4.61 -17.28 7.49
N VAL A 78 -4.14 -17.00 6.26
CA VAL A 78 -2.77 -16.59 5.95
C VAL A 78 -2.74 -15.20 5.35
N THR A 79 -2.00 -14.30 6.01
CA THR A 79 -1.62 -13.01 5.46
C THR A 79 -0.26 -13.14 4.76
N ARG A 80 -0.17 -12.67 3.52
CA ARG A 80 1.01 -12.76 2.66
C ARG A 80 1.44 -11.37 2.19
N THR A 81 2.74 -11.11 2.20
CA THR A 81 3.28 -9.97 1.46
C THR A 81 3.37 -10.32 -0.03
N VAL A 82 2.66 -9.59 -0.89
CA VAL A 82 2.68 -9.78 -2.36
C VAL A 82 3.61 -8.80 -3.07
N VAL A 83 3.80 -7.61 -2.49
CA VAL A 83 4.85 -6.68 -2.89
C VAL A 83 5.66 -6.34 -1.64
N PRO A 84 6.98 -6.63 -1.59
CA PRO A 84 7.82 -6.31 -0.45
C PRO A 84 7.89 -4.79 -0.24
N GLU A 85 8.34 -4.38 0.95
CA GLU A 85 8.57 -2.97 1.21
C GLU A 85 9.56 -2.39 0.18
N MET A 86 9.16 -1.30 -0.47
CA MET A 86 10.00 -0.61 -1.45
C MET A 86 9.68 0.87 -1.54
N ASP A 87 10.64 1.65 -2.03
CA ASP A 87 10.48 3.09 -2.24
C ASP A 87 9.36 3.36 -3.26
N LEU A 88 8.42 4.23 -2.88
CA LEU A 88 7.30 4.68 -3.71
C LEU A 88 7.76 5.22 -5.07
N ARG A 89 8.92 5.87 -5.14
CA ARG A 89 9.48 6.41 -6.39
C ARG A 89 9.96 5.33 -7.36
N ARG A 90 10.24 4.14 -6.84
CA ARG A 90 10.75 2.99 -7.60
C ARG A 90 9.66 1.97 -7.91
N PHE A 91 8.47 2.17 -7.36
CA PHE A 91 7.35 1.29 -7.59
C PHE A 91 6.79 1.49 -9.00
N ASP A 92 6.91 0.46 -9.85
CA ASP A 92 6.22 0.40 -11.13
C ASP A 92 5.03 -0.55 -11.03
N PRO A 93 3.78 -0.05 -11.11
CA PRO A 93 2.59 -0.89 -11.09
C PRO A 93 2.54 -1.95 -12.20
N LYS A 94 3.17 -1.68 -13.35
CA LYS A 94 3.20 -2.62 -14.48
C LYS A 94 4.02 -3.86 -14.18
N ASP A 95 5.00 -3.75 -13.29
CA ASP A 95 5.95 -4.83 -13.05
C ASP A 95 5.40 -6.00 -12.26
N TRP A 96 4.27 -5.82 -11.55
CA TRP A 96 3.75 -6.84 -10.65
C TRP A 96 2.24 -7.12 -10.78
N ILE A 97 1.39 -6.11 -11.06
CA ILE A 97 -0.06 -6.34 -11.24
C ILE A 97 -0.41 -6.91 -12.61
N LEU A 98 0.36 -6.57 -13.64
CA LEU A 98 0.03 -6.91 -15.03
C LEU A 98 0.72 -8.18 -15.54
N LYS A 99 1.50 -8.88 -14.70
CA LYS A 99 2.19 -10.13 -15.10
C LYS A 99 1.39 -11.40 -14.81
N LYS A 100 0.08 -11.31 -14.57
CA LYS A 100 -0.82 -12.47 -14.53
C LYS A 100 -1.61 -12.60 -15.82
#